data_AF-A0A7Y8V1P7-F1
#
_entry.id   AF-A0A7Y8V1P7-F1
#
_cell.length_a   1.000
_cell.length_b   1.000
_cell.length_c   1.000
_cell.angle_alpha   90.00
_cell.angle_beta   90.00
_cell.angle_gamma   90.00
#
_symmetry.space_group_name_H-M   'P 1'
#
loop_
_entity.id
_entity.type
_entity.pdbx_description
1 polymer ?
#
loop_
_entity_poly.entity_id
_entity_poly.type
_entity_poly.pdbx_seq_one_letter_code
_entity_poly.pdbx_strand_id
1 'polypeptide(L)'
;MSIPGLVHFKIPKGSFFDIQKNECKEKKEYLSHLHLTAELTGIPHPDQHLSSIDGEKLKVGNDTFFMITKLPEMIWNKLPITSHEILQATKEQKELLSMALHHLKRNYSRAYQLIKEFVRSIVWVRIRKNFVDKDTQITSASFPIMPLCIYISDKATFHIPPNSLSTIQSFRFLAENLYHEAVHQVINMNLLLCDIFNENYDSKTSAKIEIPWRNTQAIRNQYWELDRVFHAAIVYSQMLKFRISELHESSLHHEERKIFEEAAASGLQSAQHLSESLLSHKDSFTSVGIKLIEELANDIHDTAKKMESHSVFSFIGSGGSQ
;
A
#
# COMPACT_ATOMS: atom_id res chain seq x y z
N MET A 1 11.96 -9.50 -14.17
CA MET A 1 11.37 -9.90 -12.87
C MET A 1 9.94 -9.37 -12.83
N SER A 2 8.93 -10.20 -12.56
CA SER A 2 7.50 -9.86 -12.58
C SER A 2 6.88 -9.99 -11.19
N ILE A 3 6.03 -9.05 -10.77
CA ILE A 3 5.20 -9.19 -9.56
C ILE A 3 3.91 -9.88 -10.00
N PRO A 4 3.53 -11.02 -9.39
CA PRO A 4 2.29 -11.71 -9.73
C PRO A 4 1.08 -10.77 -9.66
N GLY A 5 0.26 -10.79 -10.69
CA GLY A 5 -0.89 -9.89 -10.82
C GLY A 5 -0.57 -8.50 -11.41
N LEU A 6 0.68 -8.20 -11.80
CA LEU A 6 1.04 -6.91 -12.40
C LEU A 6 1.73 -7.08 -13.76
N VAL A 7 1.36 -6.23 -14.73
CA VAL A 7 2.02 -6.13 -16.04
C VAL A 7 3.34 -5.36 -15.89
N HIS A 8 3.29 -4.22 -15.20
CA HIS A 8 4.40 -3.31 -15.01
C HIS A 8 4.78 -3.21 -13.53
N PHE A 9 6.07 -3.33 -13.25
CA PHE A 9 6.67 -3.14 -11.92
C PHE A 9 7.57 -1.89 -11.85
N LYS A 10 7.61 -1.13 -12.94
CA LYS A 10 8.27 0.17 -13.11
C LYS A 10 7.34 1.10 -13.86
N ILE A 11 7.52 2.40 -13.68
CA ILE A 11 6.77 3.40 -14.44
C ILE A 11 7.21 3.33 -15.90
N PRO A 12 6.31 3.04 -16.86
CA PRO A 12 6.69 2.99 -18.27
C PRO A 12 7.11 4.38 -18.77
N LYS A 13 8.23 4.44 -19.48
CA LYS A 13 8.74 5.70 -20.06
C LYS A 13 7.70 6.29 -21.02
N GLY A 14 7.45 7.59 -20.90
CA GLY A 14 6.47 8.34 -21.70
C GLY A 14 5.02 8.16 -21.25
N SER A 15 4.75 7.32 -20.25
CA SER A 15 3.40 7.18 -19.68
C SER A 15 2.96 8.43 -18.93
N PHE A 16 1.68 8.47 -18.56
CA PHE A 16 1.13 9.54 -17.72
C PHE A 16 1.91 9.70 -16.41
N PHE A 17 2.34 8.59 -15.79
CA PHE A 17 3.05 8.59 -14.51
C PHE A 17 4.56 8.89 -14.64
N ASP A 18 5.09 9.04 -15.86
CA ASP A 18 6.50 9.34 -16.09
C ASP A 18 6.83 10.77 -15.63
N ILE A 19 7.44 10.87 -14.45
CA ILE A 19 7.82 12.15 -13.85
C ILE A 19 8.86 12.93 -14.67
N GLN A 20 9.65 12.27 -15.54
CA GLN A 20 10.61 12.95 -16.41
C GLN A 20 9.92 13.77 -17.50
N LYS A 21 8.72 13.37 -17.91
CA LYS A 21 7.88 14.15 -18.83
C LYS A 21 7.27 15.38 -18.14
N ASN A 22 7.12 15.31 -16.82
CA ASN A 22 6.44 16.29 -15.98
C ASN A 22 7.44 17.08 -15.12
N GLU A 23 8.65 17.30 -15.64
CA GLU A 23 9.71 18.00 -14.92
C GLU A 23 9.31 19.44 -14.57
N CYS A 24 9.38 19.75 -13.28
CA CYS A 24 9.24 21.11 -12.77
C CYS A 24 10.42 21.95 -13.26
N LYS A 25 10.15 23.08 -13.92
CA LYS A 25 11.20 24.03 -14.36
C LYS A 25 11.94 24.68 -13.18
N GLU A 26 11.38 24.62 -11.97
CA GLU A 26 12.02 25.09 -10.74
C GLU A 26 12.80 23.97 -10.02
N LYS A 27 13.86 24.35 -9.28
CA LYS A 27 14.91 23.52 -8.64
C LYS A 27 14.45 22.46 -7.60
N LYS A 28 13.20 22.00 -7.63
CA LYS A 28 12.66 20.96 -6.75
C LYS A 28 12.23 19.73 -7.57
N GLU A 29 13.18 19.09 -8.26
CA GLU A 29 12.97 17.86 -9.06
C GLU A 29 12.19 16.76 -8.30
N TYR A 30 12.39 16.69 -6.98
CA TYR A 30 11.71 15.75 -6.07
C TYR A 30 10.20 16.01 -5.90
N LEU A 31 9.67 17.14 -6.37
CA LEU A 31 8.24 17.49 -6.35
C LEU A 31 7.54 17.35 -7.70
N SER A 32 8.23 16.86 -8.74
CA SER A 32 7.66 16.66 -10.10
C SER A 32 6.35 15.85 -10.12
N HIS A 33 6.22 14.86 -9.24
CA HIS A 33 4.97 14.09 -9.09
C HIS A 33 3.74 14.95 -8.71
N LEU A 34 3.93 16.16 -8.17
CA LEU A 34 2.82 17.05 -7.82
C LEU A 34 2.22 17.78 -9.03
N HIS A 35 2.93 17.83 -10.15
CA HIS A 35 2.33 18.23 -11.43
C HIS A 35 1.25 17.25 -11.85
N LEU A 36 1.48 15.95 -11.66
CA LEU A 36 0.47 14.92 -11.91
C LEU A 36 -0.78 15.16 -11.05
N THR A 37 -0.58 15.48 -9.76
CA THR A 37 -1.70 15.85 -8.86
C THR A 37 -2.50 17.02 -9.42
N ALA A 38 -1.83 18.06 -9.91
CA ALA A 38 -2.50 19.23 -10.46
C ALA A 38 -3.28 18.93 -11.74
N GLU A 39 -2.72 18.12 -12.65
CA GLU A 39 -3.42 17.64 -13.84
C GLU A 39 -4.67 16.83 -13.47
N LEU A 40 -4.54 15.90 -12.51
CA LEU A 40 -5.65 15.05 -12.06
C LEU A 40 -6.74 15.82 -11.32
N THR A 41 -6.39 16.91 -10.64
CA THR A 41 -7.33 17.70 -9.81
C THR A 41 -7.82 18.98 -10.49
N GLY A 42 -7.30 19.29 -11.68
CA GLY A 42 -7.63 20.49 -12.44
C GLY A 42 -7.13 21.79 -11.79
N ILE A 43 -6.04 21.73 -11.03
CA ILE A 43 -5.46 22.91 -10.39
C ILE A 43 -4.70 23.74 -11.44
N PRO A 44 -5.06 25.01 -11.67
CA PRO A 44 -4.37 25.86 -12.63
C PRO A 44 -2.98 26.25 -12.11
N HIS A 45 -2.02 26.42 -13.02
CA HIS A 45 -0.67 26.93 -12.75
C HIS A 45 0.04 26.28 -11.54
N PRO A 46 0.18 24.94 -11.50
CA PRO A 46 0.75 24.23 -10.35
C PRO A 46 2.08 24.78 -9.86
N ASP A 47 2.95 25.19 -10.78
CA ASP A 47 4.27 25.77 -10.49
C ASP A 47 4.21 26.90 -9.46
N GLN A 48 3.19 27.77 -9.54
CA GLN A 48 3.02 28.90 -8.62
C GLN A 48 2.78 28.43 -7.18
N HIS A 49 2.19 27.25 -7.02
CA HIS A 49 1.83 26.66 -5.73
C HIS A 49 2.94 25.76 -5.17
N LEU A 50 3.80 25.18 -6.01
CA LEU A 50 4.93 24.34 -5.58
C LEU A 50 5.97 25.10 -4.74
N SER A 51 6.09 26.42 -4.95
CA SER A 51 6.93 27.30 -4.15
C SER A 51 6.54 27.29 -2.66
N SER A 52 5.23 27.16 -2.37
CA SER A 52 4.67 27.17 -1.02
C SER A 52 4.67 25.81 -0.31
N ILE A 53 5.10 24.75 -1.00
CA ILE A 53 5.31 23.43 -0.42
C ILE A 53 6.63 23.42 0.33
N ASP A 54 6.54 23.00 1.59
CA ASP A 54 7.67 22.87 2.49
C ASP A 54 7.81 21.44 2.98
N GLY A 55 9.04 21.09 3.35
CA GLY A 55 9.39 19.76 3.76
C GLY A 55 10.90 19.57 3.85
N GLU A 56 11.28 18.36 4.20
CA GLU A 56 12.66 18.02 4.50
C GLU A 56 13.09 16.74 3.76
N LYS A 57 14.37 16.65 3.45
CA LYS A 57 14.93 15.50 2.74
C LYS A 57 15.29 14.41 3.75
N LEU A 58 14.81 13.20 3.51
CA LEU A 58 15.24 11.99 4.20
C LEU A 58 16.18 11.19 3.29
N LYS A 59 17.43 10.98 3.73
CA LYS A 59 18.41 10.18 2.99
C LYS A 59 18.45 8.75 3.51
N VAL A 60 18.45 7.78 2.59
CA VAL A 60 18.56 6.34 2.87
C VAL A 60 19.63 5.74 1.96
N GLY A 61 20.88 5.74 2.41
CA GLY A 61 22.04 5.53 1.54
C GLY A 61 22.11 6.62 0.45
N ASN A 62 22.15 6.21 -0.82
CA ASN A 62 22.20 7.13 -1.97
C ASN A 62 20.82 7.65 -2.41
N ASP A 63 19.74 7.18 -1.78
CA ASP A 63 18.37 7.50 -2.17
C ASP A 63 17.83 8.64 -1.30
N THR A 64 16.99 9.50 -1.89
CA THR A 64 16.37 10.63 -1.19
C THR A 64 14.85 10.58 -1.33
N PHE A 65 14.16 10.66 -0.19
CA PHE A 65 12.72 10.84 -0.09
C PHE A 65 12.42 12.24 0.42
N PHE A 66 11.27 12.80 0.07
CA PHE A 66 10.84 14.11 0.57
C PHE A 66 9.72 13.96 1.60
N MET A 67 9.94 14.48 2.80
CA MET A 67 8.93 14.50 3.85
C MET A 67 8.21 15.83 3.81
N ILE A 68 6.97 15.85 3.34
CA ILE A 68 6.20 17.08 3.21
C ILE A 68 5.68 17.48 4.59
N THR A 69 5.98 18.72 5.00
CA THR A 69 5.52 19.31 6.26
C THR A 69 4.43 20.37 6.03
N LYS A 70 4.27 20.84 4.79
CA LYS A 70 3.25 21.81 4.40
C LYS A 70 2.81 21.62 2.96
N LEU A 71 1.49 21.55 2.75
CA LEU A 71 0.84 21.60 1.44
C LEU A 71 -0.05 22.84 1.33
N PRO A 72 -0.16 23.46 0.14
CA PRO A 72 -1.17 24.48 -0.12
C PRO A 72 -2.58 23.94 0.16
N GLU A 73 -3.42 24.74 0.80
CA GLU A 73 -4.80 24.35 1.15
C GLU A 73 -5.60 23.91 -0.07
N MET A 74 -5.38 24.53 -1.24
CA MET A 74 -6.04 24.16 -2.48
C MET A 74 -5.74 22.70 -2.91
N ILE A 75 -4.52 22.20 -2.69
CA ILE A 75 -4.17 20.80 -2.93
C ILE A 75 -4.76 19.94 -1.81
N TRP A 76 -4.54 20.33 -0.56
CA TRP A 76 -4.99 19.57 0.61
C TRP A 76 -6.50 19.30 0.61
N ASN A 77 -7.30 20.31 0.25
CA ASN A 77 -8.76 20.23 0.23
C ASN A 77 -9.32 19.34 -0.90
N LYS A 78 -8.49 18.91 -1.86
CA LYS A 78 -8.88 17.91 -2.87
C LYS A 78 -8.70 16.48 -2.39
N LEU A 79 -7.94 16.27 -1.31
CA LEU A 79 -7.63 14.95 -0.80
C LEU A 79 -8.76 14.39 0.08
N PRO A 80 -9.08 13.08 0.00
CA PRO A 80 -10.08 12.45 0.87
C PRO A 80 -9.52 12.15 2.27
N ILE A 81 -8.82 13.13 2.87
CA ILE A 81 -8.18 13.04 4.19
C ILE A 81 -8.23 14.39 4.94
N THR A 82 -9.22 15.24 4.61
CA THR A 82 -9.34 16.60 5.18
C THR A 82 -9.63 16.62 6.69
N SER A 83 -10.07 15.50 7.27
CA SER A 83 -10.22 15.29 8.72
C SER A 83 -8.87 15.20 9.45
N HIS A 84 -7.76 15.04 8.72
CA HIS A 84 -6.40 15.00 9.26
C HIS A 84 -5.66 16.32 9.03
N GLU A 85 -4.54 16.49 9.71
CA GLU A 85 -3.60 17.58 9.53
C GLU A 85 -2.17 17.05 9.34
N ILE A 86 -1.39 17.76 8.53
CA ILE A 86 0.02 17.46 8.29
C ILE A 86 0.82 17.84 9.53
N LEU A 87 1.75 16.97 9.92
CA LEU A 87 2.70 17.21 10.99
C LEU A 87 4.11 17.32 10.45
N GLN A 88 4.91 18.13 11.13
CA GLN A 88 6.35 17.98 11.07
C GLN A 88 6.75 16.77 11.92
N ALA A 89 7.42 15.80 11.31
CA ALA A 89 7.88 14.61 12.01
C ALA A 89 8.88 14.98 13.12
N THR A 90 8.75 14.34 14.29
CA THR A 90 9.72 14.43 15.39
C THR A 90 11.02 13.72 15.02
N LYS A 91 12.07 13.93 15.83
CA LYS A 91 13.35 13.22 15.64
C LYS A 91 13.15 11.69 15.68
N GLU A 92 12.39 11.20 16.66
CA GLU A 92 12.08 9.78 16.85
C GLU A 92 11.32 9.20 15.66
N GLN A 93 10.30 9.90 15.15
CA GLN A 93 9.55 9.48 13.97
C GLN A 93 10.45 9.37 12.72
N LYS A 94 11.38 10.32 12.54
CA LYS A 94 12.36 10.28 11.43
C LYS A 94 13.34 9.12 11.59
N GLU A 95 13.80 8.85 12.81
CA GLU A 95 14.67 7.71 13.11
C GLU A 95 13.97 6.39 12.79
N LEU A 96 12.72 6.22 13.24
CA LEU A 96 11.90 5.04 12.93
C LEU A 96 11.66 4.86 11.43
N LEU A 97 11.31 5.95 10.72
CA LEU A 97 11.12 5.91 9.27
C LEU A 97 12.42 5.55 8.54
N SER A 98 13.54 6.11 8.99
CA SER A 98 14.87 5.75 8.48
C SER A 98 15.17 4.27 8.71
N MET A 99 14.93 3.75 9.92
CA MET A 99 15.11 2.33 10.24
C MET A 99 14.23 1.43 9.36
N ALA A 100 12.96 1.78 9.19
CA ALA A 100 12.03 1.04 8.33
C ALA A 100 12.51 0.97 6.87
N LEU A 101 12.94 2.09 6.30
CA LEU A 101 13.45 2.14 4.93
C LEU A 101 14.80 1.42 4.77
N HIS A 102 15.71 1.52 5.74
CA HIS A 102 16.96 0.76 5.74
C HIS A 102 16.72 -0.75 5.87
N HIS A 103 15.76 -1.15 6.69
CA HIS A 103 15.33 -2.53 6.85
C HIS A 103 14.80 -3.10 5.52
N LEU A 104 13.88 -2.38 4.87
CA LEU A 104 13.38 -2.73 3.53
C LEU A 104 14.53 -2.82 2.53
N LYS A 105 15.45 -1.84 2.52
CA LYS A 105 16.60 -1.83 1.60
C LYS A 105 17.51 -3.05 1.77
N ARG A 106 17.75 -3.47 3.02
CA ARG A 106 18.67 -4.55 3.36
C ARG A 106 18.06 -5.93 3.15
N ASN A 107 16.85 -6.13 3.65
CA ASN A 107 16.25 -7.46 3.77
C ASN A 107 15.19 -7.71 2.69
N TYR A 108 14.64 -6.65 2.08
CA TYR A 108 13.52 -6.70 1.13
C TYR A 108 13.79 -5.85 -0.12
N SER A 109 14.93 -6.11 -0.78
CA SER A 109 15.41 -5.28 -1.90
C SER A 109 14.34 -5.01 -2.97
N ARG A 110 13.46 -5.97 -3.22
CA ARG A 110 12.33 -5.85 -4.14
C ARG A 110 11.25 -4.88 -3.66
N ALA A 111 10.84 -4.98 -2.39
CA ALA A 111 9.89 -4.05 -1.78
C ALA A 111 10.47 -2.62 -1.78
N TYR A 112 11.75 -2.50 -1.46
CA TYR A 112 12.45 -1.22 -1.49
C TYR A 112 12.56 -0.63 -2.90
N GLN A 113 12.76 -1.46 -3.94
CA GLN A 113 12.73 -1.01 -5.33
C GLN A 113 11.35 -0.42 -5.70
N LEU A 114 10.26 -1.05 -5.28
CA LEU A 114 8.92 -0.50 -5.48
C LEU A 114 8.74 0.84 -4.76
N ILE A 115 9.18 0.94 -3.50
CA ILE A 115 9.11 2.20 -2.76
C ILE A 115 9.92 3.30 -3.48
N LYS A 116 11.13 2.99 -3.94
CA LYS A 116 11.95 3.96 -4.69
C LYS A 116 11.31 4.43 -6.00
N GLU A 117 10.57 3.53 -6.65
CA GLU A 117 9.92 3.82 -7.93
C GLU A 117 8.63 4.61 -7.71
N PHE A 118 7.81 4.18 -6.75
CA PHE A 118 6.43 4.61 -6.56
C PHE A 118 6.18 5.51 -5.34
N VAL A 119 7.23 5.90 -4.60
CA VAL A 119 7.12 6.83 -3.46
C VAL A 119 8.20 7.90 -3.59
N ARG A 120 7.76 9.15 -3.81
CA ARG A 120 8.60 10.35 -3.82
C ARG A 120 8.41 11.17 -2.55
N SER A 121 7.17 11.24 -2.08
CA SER A 121 6.80 12.00 -0.90
C SER A 121 6.17 11.14 0.18
N ILE A 122 6.50 11.45 1.42
CA ILE A 122 5.91 10.87 2.62
C ILE A 122 5.35 12.02 3.46
N VAL A 123 4.11 11.89 3.91
CA VAL A 123 3.44 12.93 4.71
C VAL A 123 3.03 12.32 6.04
N TRP A 124 3.58 12.85 7.13
CA TRP A 124 3.13 12.46 8.46
C TRP A 124 1.84 13.21 8.80
N VAL A 125 0.82 12.50 9.27
CA VAL A 125 -0.49 13.08 9.57
C VAL A 125 -1.04 12.61 10.90
N ARG A 126 -1.90 13.42 11.51
CA ARG A 126 -2.78 13.01 12.61
C ARG A 126 -4.20 13.49 12.38
N ILE A 127 -5.16 12.81 13.01
CA ILE A 127 -6.55 13.27 13.03
C ILE A 127 -6.62 14.61 13.75
N ARG A 128 -7.39 15.56 13.20
CA ARG A 128 -7.60 16.86 13.84
C ARG A 128 -8.42 16.67 15.12
N LYS A 129 -8.13 17.48 16.15
CA LYS A 129 -8.82 17.38 17.45
C LYS A 129 -10.35 17.44 17.35
N ASN A 130 -10.89 18.24 16.44
CA ASN A 130 -12.33 18.39 16.23
C ASN A 130 -13.00 17.26 15.41
N PHE A 131 -12.21 16.27 14.97
CA PHE A 131 -12.65 15.09 14.23
C PHE A 131 -12.46 13.76 14.98
N VAL A 132 -11.86 13.76 16.17
CA VAL A 132 -11.55 12.54 16.94
C VAL A 132 -12.77 11.63 17.14
N ASP A 133 -13.97 12.20 17.31
CA ASP A 133 -15.22 11.44 17.51
C ASP A 133 -16.04 11.26 16.23
N LYS A 134 -15.54 11.76 15.08
CA LYS A 134 -16.25 11.78 13.79
C LYS A 134 -15.59 10.92 12.73
N ASP A 135 -14.31 10.67 12.89
CA ASP A 135 -13.48 9.91 11.97
C ASP A 135 -12.39 9.16 12.75
N THR A 136 -11.60 8.36 12.06
CA THR A 136 -10.57 7.52 12.66
C THR A 136 -9.17 7.91 12.21
N GLN A 137 -8.19 7.72 13.10
CA GLN A 137 -6.79 7.85 12.73
C GLN A 137 -6.43 6.79 11.67
N ILE A 138 -6.01 7.23 10.49
CA ILE A 138 -5.52 6.34 9.45
C ILE A 138 -4.24 5.66 9.91
N THR A 139 -4.00 4.44 9.47
CA THR A 139 -2.67 3.81 9.63
C THR A 139 -1.72 4.39 8.59
N SER A 140 -2.04 4.13 7.33
CA SER A 140 -1.43 4.72 6.15
C SER A 140 -2.49 4.89 5.07
N ALA A 141 -2.19 5.70 4.05
CA ALA A 141 -3.02 5.84 2.87
C ALA A 141 -2.21 6.33 1.67
N SER A 142 -2.71 6.01 0.48
CA SER A 142 -2.29 6.55 -0.80
C SER A 142 -3.54 6.87 -1.61
N PHE A 143 -3.48 7.94 -2.41
CA PHE A 143 -4.64 8.41 -3.16
C PHE A 143 -4.31 8.51 -4.65
N PRO A 144 -5.16 7.96 -5.55
CA PRO A 144 -4.94 8.05 -7.00
C PRO A 144 -4.77 9.49 -7.51
N ILE A 145 -5.48 10.43 -6.90
CA ILE A 145 -5.42 11.87 -7.23
C ILE A 145 -4.10 12.55 -6.84
N MET A 146 -3.27 11.90 -6.01
CA MET A 146 -1.95 12.39 -5.62
C MET A 146 -0.94 11.24 -5.68
N PRO A 147 -0.57 10.82 -6.91
CA PRO A 147 0.29 9.67 -7.11
C PRO A 147 1.69 9.91 -6.55
N LEU A 148 2.40 8.83 -6.25
CA LEU A 148 3.77 8.86 -5.72
C LEU A 148 3.92 9.53 -4.34
N CYS A 149 2.80 9.72 -3.64
CA CYS A 149 2.75 10.26 -2.30
C CYS A 149 2.02 9.28 -1.37
N ILE A 150 2.56 9.10 -0.17
CA ILE A 150 1.95 8.27 0.87
C ILE A 150 1.77 9.09 2.15
N TYR A 151 0.69 8.81 2.86
CA TYR A 151 0.32 9.42 4.12
C TYR A 151 0.45 8.37 5.21
N ILE A 152 1.11 8.70 6.30
CA ILE A 152 1.32 7.79 7.44
C ILE A 152 1.04 8.51 8.74
N SER A 153 0.62 7.76 9.76
CA SER A 153 0.54 8.27 11.12
C SER A 153 1.30 7.39 12.09
N ASP A 154 1.37 7.80 13.36
CA ASP A 154 1.95 6.99 14.44
C ASP A 154 1.30 5.61 14.54
N LYS A 155 0.04 5.47 14.14
CA LYS A 155 -0.64 4.17 14.12
C LYS A 155 0.08 3.15 13.22
N ALA A 156 0.78 3.58 12.16
CA ALA A 156 1.57 2.71 11.29
C ALA A 156 2.72 2.00 12.01
N THR A 157 3.17 2.52 13.15
CA THR A 157 4.23 1.88 13.93
C THR A 157 3.71 0.84 14.93
N PHE A 158 2.39 0.67 15.03
CA PHE A 158 1.72 -0.26 15.95
C PHE A 158 0.75 -1.20 15.25
N HIS A 159 0.48 -1.02 13.95
CA HIS A 159 -0.61 -1.71 13.26
C HIS A 159 -0.12 -2.39 11.99
N ILE A 160 -0.48 -3.66 11.81
CA ILE A 160 -0.44 -4.38 10.54
C ILE A 160 -1.89 -4.57 10.05
N PRO A 161 -2.27 -3.98 8.90
CA PRO A 161 -3.59 -4.20 8.31
C PRO A 161 -3.87 -5.68 8.01
N PRO A 162 -5.12 -6.15 8.07
CA PRO A 162 -6.32 -5.35 8.31
C PRO A 162 -6.64 -5.06 9.78
N ASN A 163 -6.22 -5.91 10.73
CA ASN A 163 -6.77 -5.87 12.10
C ASN A 163 -5.73 -6.07 13.22
N SER A 164 -4.44 -6.24 12.91
CA SER A 164 -3.45 -6.66 13.91
C SER A 164 -2.81 -5.45 14.58
N LEU A 165 -3.19 -5.19 15.84
CA LEU A 165 -2.68 -4.07 16.65
C LEU A 165 -1.73 -4.59 17.73
N SER A 166 -0.55 -3.97 17.80
CA SER A 166 0.46 -4.23 18.81
C SER A 166 0.46 -3.14 19.88
N THR A 167 0.85 -3.52 21.10
CA THR A 167 1.13 -2.59 22.19
C THR A 167 2.53 -1.99 22.10
N ILE A 168 3.42 -2.57 21.29
CA ILE A 168 4.79 -2.10 21.12
C ILE A 168 4.97 -1.37 19.78
N GLN A 169 5.83 -0.35 19.80
CA GLN A 169 6.23 0.37 18.61
C GLN A 169 7.27 -0.43 17.82
N SER A 170 7.09 -0.54 16.50
CA SER A 170 8.02 -1.24 15.63
C SER A 170 8.25 -0.53 14.30
N PHE A 171 9.52 -0.45 13.90
CA PHE A 171 9.90 -0.03 12.55
C PHE A 171 9.53 -1.07 11.48
N ARG A 172 9.32 -2.34 11.85
CA ARG A 172 8.91 -3.41 10.92
C ARG A 172 7.46 -3.27 10.53
N PHE A 173 6.59 -2.85 11.46
CA PHE A 173 5.21 -2.50 11.15
C PHE A 173 5.15 -1.28 10.24
N LEU A 174 5.97 -0.26 10.51
CA LEU A 174 6.09 0.89 9.61
C LEU A 174 6.60 0.46 8.22
N ALA A 175 7.60 -0.42 8.16
CA ALA A 175 8.12 -0.97 6.90
C ALA A 175 7.03 -1.68 6.08
N GLU A 176 6.20 -2.51 6.72
CA GLU A 176 5.08 -3.16 6.04
C GLU A 176 4.12 -2.11 5.47
N ASN A 177 3.72 -1.10 6.26
CA ASN A 177 2.78 -0.07 5.80
C ASN A 177 3.37 0.79 4.66
N LEU A 178 4.66 1.12 4.70
CA LEU A 178 5.32 1.81 3.58
C LEU A 178 5.29 0.98 2.30
N TYR A 179 5.56 -0.32 2.43
CA TYR A 179 5.51 -1.25 1.31
C TYR A 179 4.08 -1.43 0.79
N HIS A 180 3.11 -1.56 1.69
CA HIS A 180 1.68 -1.66 1.41
C HIS A 180 1.22 -0.51 0.49
N GLU A 181 1.51 0.74 0.89
CA GLU A 181 1.12 1.90 0.07
C GLU A 181 1.86 1.97 -1.27
N ALA A 182 3.13 1.54 -1.33
CA ALA A 182 3.84 1.45 -2.60
C ALA A 182 3.20 0.40 -3.54
N VAL A 183 2.68 -0.71 -2.98
CA VAL A 183 1.93 -1.72 -3.73
C VAL A 183 0.61 -1.15 -4.25
N HIS A 184 -0.11 -0.35 -3.45
CA HIS A 184 -1.30 0.36 -3.93
C HIS A 184 -1.00 1.26 -5.13
N GLN A 185 0.09 2.03 -5.08
CA GLN A 185 0.49 2.93 -6.16
C GLN A 185 0.76 2.18 -7.48
N VAL A 186 1.50 1.07 -7.44
CA VAL A 186 1.79 0.29 -8.66
C VAL A 186 0.55 -0.40 -9.21
N ILE A 187 -0.35 -0.90 -8.35
CA ILE A 187 -1.63 -1.49 -8.80
C ILE A 187 -2.49 -0.44 -9.50
N ASN A 188 -2.66 0.74 -8.89
CA ASN A 188 -3.43 1.84 -9.48
C ASN A 188 -2.90 2.21 -10.86
N MET A 189 -1.57 2.31 -11.02
CA MET A 189 -0.96 2.54 -12.33
C MET A 189 -1.30 1.44 -13.33
N ASN A 190 -1.20 0.16 -12.95
CA ASN A 190 -1.49 -0.95 -13.85
C ASN A 190 -2.97 -0.97 -14.27
N LEU A 191 -3.89 -0.73 -13.34
CA LEU A 191 -5.33 -0.63 -13.63
C LEU A 191 -5.65 0.50 -14.61
N LEU A 192 -4.89 1.59 -14.60
CA LEU A 192 -5.09 2.74 -15.48
C LEU A 192 -4.40 2.59 -16.84
N LEU A 193 -3.27 1.89 -16.91
CA LEU A 193 -2.46 1.80 -18.13
C LEU A 193 -2.65 0.51 -18.93
N CYS A 194 -3.23 -0.55 -18.34
CA CYS A 194 -3.28 -1.87 -18.95
C CYS A 194 -4.72 -2.35 -19.11
N ASP A 195 -5.00 -3.00 -20.25
CA ASP A 195 -6.28 -3.64 -20.54
C ASP A 195 -6.43 -4.95 -19.75
N ILE A 196 -6.72 -4.84 -18.45
CA ILE A 196 -6.87 -5.97 -17.53
C ILE A 196 -8.31 -6.50 -17.58
N PHE A 197 -9.29 -5.61 -17.56
CA PHE A 197 -10.71 -5.93 -17.64
C PHE A 197 -11.23 -5.78 -19.07
N ASN A 198 -12.25 -6.56 -19.41
CA ASN A 198 -12.88 -6.47 -20.73
C ASN A 198 -13.50 -5.08 -20.95
N GLU A 199 -13.62 -4.66 -22.21
CA GLU A 199 -14.16 -3.33 -22.58
C GLU A 199 -15.56 -3.03 -22.03
N ASN A 200 -16.35 -4.08 -21.78
CA ASN A 200 -17.71 -3.99 -21.23
C ASN A 200 -17.75 -4.01 -19.70
N TYR A 201 -16.60 -4.04 -19.02
CA TYR A 201 -16.53 -4.03 -17.57
C TYR A 201 -16.86 -2.64 -17.01
N ASP A 202 -17.87 -2.58 -16.13
CA ASP A 202 -18.17 -1.42 -15.29
C ASP A 202 -18.18 -1.87 -13.82
N SER A 203 -17.30 -1.27 -13.02
CA SER A 203 -17.19 -1.52 -11.58
C SER A 203 -18.54 -1.40 -10.87
N LYS A 204 -19.39 -0.43 -11.27
CA LYS A 204 -20.70 -0.18 -10.65
C LYS A 204 -21.71 -1.30 -10.85
N THR A 205 -21.65 -1.97 -11.99
CA THR A 205 -22.58 -3.06 -12.37
C THR A 205 -21.93 -4.44 -12.29
N SER A 206 -20.64 -4.50 -11.94
CA SER A 206 -19.90 -5.76 -11.82
C SER A 206 -20.47 -6.65 -10.72
N ALA A 207 -20.23 -7.95 -10.85
CA ALA A 207 -20.52 -8.90 -9.78
C ALA A 207 -19.80 -8.46 -8.50
N LYS A 208 -20.53 -8.49 -7.38
CA LYS A 208 -19.95 -8.18 -6.07
C LYS A 208 -19.60 -9.47 -5.34
N ILE A 209 -18.37 -9.52 -4.86
CA ILE A 209 -17.83 -10.65 -4.12
C ILE A 209 -18.01 -10.39 -2.62
N GLU A 210 -18.61 -11.33 -1.91
CA GLU A 210 -18.70 -11.28 -0.46
C GLU A 210 -17.31 -11.40 0.18
N ILE A 211 -17.09 -10.65 1.26
CA ILE A 211 -15.84 -10.55 2.01
C ILE A 211 -16.10 -11.03 3.44
N PRO A 212 -15.91 -12.33 3.73
CA PRO A 212 -16.40 -12.93 4.97
C PRO A 212 -15.82 -12.29 6.24
N TRP A 213 -14.56 -11.87 6.21
CA TRP A 213 -13.89 -11.21 7.35
C TRP A 213 -14.33 -9.75 7.57
N ARG A 214 -15.26 -9.24 6.76
CA ARG A 214 -15.86 -7.90 6.91
C ARG A 214 -17.34 -7.97 7.34
N ASN A 215 -17.87 -9.14 7.69
CA ASN A 215 -19.29 -9.37 8.00
C ASN A 215 -19.91 -8.46 9.10
N THR A 216 -19.10 -7.85 9.96
CA THR A 216 -19.56 -6.87 10.98
C THR A 216 -19.58 -5.42 10.52
N GLN A 217 -19.09 -5.14 9.31
CA GLN A 217 -19.02 -3.79 8.74
C GLN A 217 -20.33 -3.40 8.05
N ALA A 218 -20.47 -2.13 7.64
CA ALA A 218 -21.60 -1.72 6.80
C ALA A 218 -21.68 -2.57 5.51
N ILE A 219 -22.89 -2.86 5.01
CA ILE A 219 -23.13 -3.77 3.86
C ILE A 219 -22.23 -3.44 2.66
N ARG A 220 -22.06 -2.16 2.31
CA ARG A 220 -21.19 -1.73 1.20
C ARG A 220 -19.71 -2.15 1.35
N ASN A 221 -19.27 -2.45 2.56
CA ASN A 221 -17.91 -2.89 2.87
C ASN A 221 -17.80 -4.41 3.00
N GLN A 222 -18.93 -5.13 3.03
CA GLN A 222 -19.00 -6.58 3.05
C GLN A 222 -18.95 -7.19 1.64
N TYR A 223 -19.30 -6.41 0.61
CA TYR A 223 -19.34 -6.86 -0.78
C TYR A 223 -18.49 -5.93 -1.64
N TRP A 224 -17.48 -6.47 -2.32
CA TRP A 224 -16.53 -5.69 -3.11
C TRP A 224 -16.69 -5.96 -4.60
N GLU A 225 -16.49 -4.91 -5.40
CA GLU A 225 -16.40 -4.96 -6.85
C GLU A 225 -15.15 -5.75 -7.29
N LEU A 226 -15.20 -6.34 -8.49
CA LEU A 226 -14.15 -7.25 -8.96
C LEU A 226 -12.76 -6.61 -9.11
N ASP A 227 -12.71 -5.34 -9.53
CA ASP A 227 -11.50 -4.52 -9.56
C ASP A 227 -10.88 -4.32 -8.17
N ARG A 228 -11.71 -4.07 -7.16
CA ARG A 228 -11.30 -3.98 -5.76
C ARG A 228 -10.82 -5.33 -5.21
N VAL A 229 -11.46 -6.43 -5.59
CA VAL A 229 -11.01 -7.79 -5.23
C VAL A 229 -9.65 -8.09 -5.87
N PHE A 230 -9.47 -7.76 -7.14
CA PHE A 230 -8.21 -7.91 -7.85
C PHE A 230 -7.09 -7.12 -7.18
N HIS A 231 -7.36 -5.85 -6.88
CA HIS A 231 -6.46 -4.97 -6.13
C HIS A 231 -6.06 -5.62 -4.81
N ALA A 232 -7.05 -5.99 -3.98
CA ALA A 232 -6.81 -6.54 -2.65
C ALA A 232 -6.02 -7.85 -2.70
N ALA A 233 -6.29 -8.73 -3.68
CA ALA A 233 -5.57 -9.99 -3.84
C ALA A 233 -4.06 -9.77 -4.07
N ILE A 234 -3.70 -8.79 -4.89
CA ILE A 234 -2.28 -8.44 -5.13
C ILE A 234 -1.63 -7.92 -3.85
N VAL A 235 -2.29 -6.98 -3.16
CA VAL A 235 -1.81 -6.44 -1.88
C VAL A 235 -1.57 -7.57 -0.89
N TYR A 236 -2.56 -8.45 -0.72
CA TYR A 236 -2.52 -9.52 0.26
C TYR A 236 -1.43 -10.55 -0.07
N SER A 237 -1.25 -10.91 -1.34
CA SER A 237 -0.11 -11.73 -1.79
C SER A 237 1.25 -11.09 -1.42
N GLN A 238 1.42 -9.78 -1.68
CA GLN A 238 2.68 -9.10 -1.38
C GLN A 238 2.94 -8.98 0.13
N MET A 239 1.91 -8.65 0.91
CA MET A 239 2.03 -8.55 2.37
C MET A 239 2.30 -9.92 2.99
N LEU A 240 1.65 -10.98 2.52
CA LEU A 240 1.88 -12.33 3.02
C LEU A 240 3.36 -12.75 2.88
N LYS A 241 3.96 -12.49 1.73
CA LYS A 241 5.39 -12.75 1.50
C LYS A 241 6.30 -11.95 2.43
N PHE A 242 5.97 -10.67 2.64
CA PHE A 242 6.71 -9.82 3.57
C PHE A 242 6.67 -10.43 4.98
N ARG A 243 5.47 -10.75 5.48
CA ARG A 243 5.24 -11.31 6.81
C ARG A 243 5.95 -12.65 7.02
N ILE A 244 5.87 -13.57 6.07
CA ILE A 244 6.59 -14.86 6.16
C ILE A 244 8.09 -14.66 6.27
N SER A 245 8.64 -13.72 5.48
CA SER A 245 10.06 -13.41 5.54
C SER A 245 10.44 -12.76 6.87
N GLU A 246 9.60 -11.87 7.43
CA GLU A 246 9.84 -11.30 8.77
C GLU A 246 9.91 -12.39 9.84
N LEU A 247 9.05 -13.40 9.76
CA LEU A 247 9.03 -14.51 10.73
C LEU A 247 10.32 -15.33 10.75
N HIS A 248 11.12 -15.30 9.68
CA HIS A 248 12.44 -15.92 9.61
C HIS A 248 13.57 -15.04 10.17
N GLU A 249 13.31 -13.78 10.48
CA GLU A 249 14.31 -12.89 11.08
C GLU A 249 14.59 -13.28 12.53
N SER A 250 15.84 -13.62 12.83
CA SER A 250 16.27 -14.01 14.18
C SER A 250 16.17 -12.87 15.19
N SER A 251 16.18 -11.62 14.72
CA SER A 251 16.08 -10.41 15.53
C SER A 251 14.64 -9.96 15.78
N LEU A 252 13.64 -10.74 15.35
CA LEU A 252 12.23 -10.40 15.54
C LEU A 252 11.82 -10.55 17.01
N HIS A 253 11.30 -9.48 17.60
CA HIS A 253 10.83 -9.49 18.98
C HIS A 253 9.62 -10.43 19.16
N HIS A 254 9.43 -11.00 20.34
CA HIS A 254 8.36 -11.98 20.60
C HIS A 254 6.96 -11.43 20.30
N GLU A 255 6.66 -10.22 20.76
CA GLU A 255 5.38 -9.55 20.47
C GLU A 255 5.21 -9.24 18.96
N GLU A 256 6.28 -8.88 18.25
CA GLU A 256 6.21 -8.68 16.80
C GLU A 256 5.91 -9.99 16.09
N ARG A 257 6.59 -11.07 16.51
CA ARG A 257 6.39 -12.42 15.98
C ARG A 257 4.95 -12.86 16.08
N LYS A 258 4.33 -12.72 17.26
CA LYS A 258 2.92 -13.07 17.45
C LYS A 258 2.01 -12.31 16.49
N ILE A 259 2.22 -11.01 16.36
CA ILE A 259 1.43 -10.16 15.45
C ILE A 259 1.62 -10.59 13.98
N PHE A 260 2.86 -10.89 13.57
CA PHE A 260 3.14 -11.35 12.21
C PHE A 260 2.56 -12.74 11.93
N GLU A 261 2.58 -13.66 12.89
CA GLU A 261 1.98 -15.00 12.77
C GLU A 261 0.45 -14.90 12.57
N GLU A 262 -0.23 -14.12 13.42
CA GLU A 262 -1.68 -13.88 13.32
C GLU A 262 -2.05 -13.18 11.99
N ALA A 263 -1.28 -12.16 11.61
CA ALA A 263 -1.48 -11.42 10.36
C ALA A 263 -1.19 -12.30 9.12
N ALA A 264 -0.23 -13.22 9.19
CA ALA A 264 0.09 -14.11 8.09
C ALA A 264 -0.99 -15.20 7.93
N ALA A 265 -1.47 -15.79 9.03
CA ALA A 265 -2.54 -16.80 9.00
C ALA A 265 -3.83 -16.23 8.40
N SER A 266 -4.30 -15.10 8.94
CA SER A 266 -5.51 -14.43 8.45
C SER A 266 -5.33 -13.90 7.02
N GLY A 267 -4.16 -13.34 6.71
CA GLY A 267 -3.81 -12.86 5.38
C GLY A 267 -3.84 -13.96 4.31
N LEU A 268 -3.36 -15.17 4.63
CA LEU A 268 -3.38 -16.30 3.71
C LEU A 268 -4.82 -16.72 3.36
N GLN A 269 -5.67 -16.90 4.37
CA GLN A 269 -7.07 -17.28 4.16
C GLN A 269 -7.80 -16.26 3.28
N SER A 270 -7.60 -14.97 3.55
CA SER A 270 -8.17 -13.92 2.72
C SER A 270 -7.60 -13.91 1.30
N ALA A 271 -6.29 -14.09 1.13
CA ALA A 271 -5.65 -14.11 -0.18
C ALA A 271 -6.21 -15.27 -1.05
N GLN A 272 -6.36 -16.45 -0.47
CA GLN A 272 -6.95 -17.63 -1.14
C GLN A 272 -8.38 -17.32 -1.59
N HIS A 273 -9.24 -16.86 -0.69
CA HIS A 273 -10.63 -16.48 -1.01
C HIS A 273 -10.72 -15.47 -2.15
N LEU A 274 -9.92 -14.40 -2.11
CA LEU A 274 -9.92 -13.38 -3.18
C LEU A 274 -9.46 -13.98 -4.51
N SER A 275 -8.40 -14.79 -4.50
CA SER A 275 -7.86 -15.40 -5.72
C SER A 275 -8.82 -16.40 -6.38
N GLU A 276 -9.49 -17.24 -5.58
CA GLU A 276 -10.50 -18.18 -6.07
C GLU A 276 -11.73 -17.45 -6.60
N SER A 277 -12.13 -16.35 -5.95
CA SER A 277 -13.21 -15.49 -6.43
C SER A 277 -12.88 -14.88 -7.78
N LEU A 278 -11.64 -14.40 -7.99
CA LEU A 278 -11.20 -13.87 -9.29
C LEU A 278 -11.22 -14.94 -10.38
N LEU A 279 -10.71 -16.14 -10.10
CA LEU A 279 -10.69 -17.26 -11.05
C LEU A 279 -12.10 -17.71 -11.46
N SER A 280 -13.09 -17.54 -10.58
CA SER A 280 -14.50 -17.85 -10.86
C SER A 280 -15.17 -16.81 -11.77
N HIS A 281 -14.53 -15.66 -12.02
CA HIS A 281 -15.04 -14.55 -12.82
C HIS A 281 -14.13 -14.22 -14.01
N LYS A 282 -13.43 -15.22 -14.58
CA LYS A 282 -12.53 -15.06 -15.74
C LYS A 282 -13.15 -14.30 -16.91
N ASP A 283 -14.45 -14.46 -17.14
CA ASP A 283 -15.18 -13.81 -18.24
C ASP A 283 -15.23 -12.28 -18.14
N SER A 284 -14.90 -11.70 -16.98
CA SER A 284 -14.78 -10.25 -16.80
C SER A 284 -13.40 -9.68 -17.18
N PHE A 285 -12.42 -10.55 -17.42
CA PHE A 285 -11.03 -10.19 -17.70
C PHE A 285 -10.67 -10.40 -19.17
N THR A 286 -9.74 -9.59 -19.66
CA THR A 286 -9.11 -9.83 -20.96
C THR A 286 -8.21 -11.07 -20.89
N SER A 287 -7.69 -11.51 -22.03
CA SER A 287 -6.64 -12.55 -22.05
C SER A 287 -5.40 -12.19 -21.23
N VAL A 288 -5.08 -10.89 -21.09
CA VAL A 288 -3.98 -10.42 -20.24
C VAL A 288 -4.41 -10.51 -18.77
N GLY A 289 -5.60 -10.02 -18.43
CA GLY A 289 -6.14 -10.11 -17.07
C GLY A 289 -6.26 -11.55 -16.56
N ILE A 290 -6.72 -12.49 -17.40
CA ILE A 290 -6.81 -13.91 -17.05
C ILE A 290 -5.43 -14.46 -16.66
N LYS A 291 -4.38 -14.16 -17.43
CA LYS A 291 -3.01 -14.58 -17.10
C LYS A 291 -2.56 -13.99 -15.76
N LEU A 292 -2.86 -12.73 -15.48
CA LEU A 292 -2.49 -12.07 -14.24
C LEU A 292 -3.16 -12.72 -13.01
N ILE A 293 -4.45 -13.04 -13.09
CA ILE A 293 -5.17 -13.68 -11.97
C ILE A 293 -4.72 -15.14 -11.78
N GLU A 294 -4.36 -15.86 -12.85
CA GLU A 294 -3.79 -17.21 -12.77
C GLU A 294 -2.40 -17.20 -12.15
N GLU A 295 -1.52 -16.28 -12.57
CA GLU A 295 -0.20 -16.07 -11.96
C GLU A 295 -0.33 -15.74 -10.47
N LEU A 296 -1.27 -14.87 -10.11
CA LEU A 296 -1.50 -14.48 -8.72
C LEU A 296 -2.01 -15.64 -7.87
N ALA A 297 -2.95 -16.44 -8.38
CA ALA A 297 -3.47 -17.60 -7.66
C ALA A 297 -2.39 -18.67 -7.44
N ASN A 298 -1.57 -18.96 -8.47
CA ASN A 298 -0.44 -19.89 -8.35
C ASN A 298 0.57 -19.40 -7.32
N ASP A 299 0.88 -18.11 -7.31
CA ASP A 299 1.81 -17.51 -6.36
C ASP A 299 1.31 -17.58 -4.90
N ILE A 300 0.03 -17.36 -4.67
CA ILE A 300 -0.59 -17.51 -3.35
C ILE A 300 -0.55 -18.97 -2.90
N HIS A 301 -0.85 -19.92 -3.79
CA HIS A 301 -0.76 -21.35 -3.51
C HIS A 301 0.66 -21.81 -3.15
N ASP A 302 1.65 -21.38 -3.92
CA ASP A 302 3.05 -21.69 -3.65
C ASP A 302 3.54 -21.05 -2.33
N THR A 303 3.01 -19.88 -2.00
CA THR A 303 3.28 -19.21 -0.72
C THR A 303 2.67 -20.00 0.44
N ALA A 304 1.44 -20.50 0.30
CA ALA A 304 0.77 -21.34 1.30
C ALA A 304 1.59 -22.61 1.63
N LYS A 305 2.03 -23.33 0.59
CA LYS A 305 2.88 -24.53 0.75
C LYS A 305 4.20 -24.26 1.49
N LYS A 306 4.79 -23.08 1.26
CA LYS A 306 6.01 -22.68 1.99
C LYS A 306 5.73 -22.48 3.48
N MET A 307 4.59 -21.91 3.84
CA MET A 307 4.20 -21.73 5.24
C MET A 307 3.99 -23.07 5.95
N GLU A 308 3.36 -24.05 5.29
CA GLU A 308 3.14 -25.40 5.83
C GLU A 308 4.45 -26.16 6.05
N SER A 309 5.38 -26.11 5.07
CA SER A 309 6.65 -26.83 5.11
C SER A 309 7.66 -26.30 6.13
N HIS A 310 7.54 -25.03 6.54
CA HIS A 310 8.51 -24.38 7.46
C HIS A 310 8.01 -24.33 8.91
N SER A 311 6.99 -25.12 9.27
CA SER A 311 6.39 -25.15 10.60
C SER A 311 6.10 -23.76 11.17
N VAL A 312 5.73 -22.79 10.33
CA VAL A 312 5.35 -21.43 10.79
C VAL A 312 4.07 -21.50 11.64
N PHE A 313 3.32 -22.61 11.55
CA PHE A 313 2.05 -22.83 12.24
C PHE A 313 1.94 -24.12 13.06
N SER A 314 3.05 -24.73 13.49
CA SER A 314 3.01 -25.95 14.32
C SER A 314 2.33 -25.78 15.70
N PHE A 315 1.73 -24.63 16.00
CA PHE A 315 1.05 -24.34 17.26
C PHE A 315 -0.44 -23.96 17.19
N ILE A 316 -1.09 -23.93 16.02
CA ILE A 316 -2.53 -23.57 15.93
C ILE A 316 -3.45 -24.82 15.93
N GLY A 317 -2.89 -26.03 16.12
CA GLY A 317 -3.59 -27.30 15.93
C GLY A 317 -3.97 -28.12 17.17
N SER A 318 -4.04 -27.55 18.37
CA SER A 318 -4.52 -28.29 19.56
C SER A 318 -5.22 -27.37 20.57
N GLY A 319 -6.33 -26.79 20.13
CA GLY A 319 -7.27 -26.05 20.99
C GLY A 319 -8.71 -26.51 20.74
N GLY A 320 -8.92 -27.83 20.67
CA GLY A 320 -10.24 -28.45 20.58
C GLY A 320 -10.36 -29.54 21.63
N SER A 321 -11.41 -29.46 22.44
CA SER A 321 -11.87 -30.39 23.50
C SER A 321 -11.03 -30.44 24.79
N GLN A 322 -11.46 -29.70 25.82
CA GLN A 322 -12.41 -30.18 26.83
C GLN A 322 -13.21 -29.02 27.43
#